data_AF-A0A453RJG6-F1
#
_entry.id   AF-A0A453RJG6-F1
#
_cell.length_a   1.000
_cell.length_b   1.000
_cell.length_c   1.000
_cell.angle_alpha   90.00
_cell.angle_beta   90.00
_cell.angle_gamma   90.00
#
_symmetry.space_group_name_H-M   'P 1'
#
loop_
_entity.id
_entity.type
_entity.pdbx_description
1 polymer ?
#
loop_
_entity_poly.entity_id
_entity_poly.type
_entity_poly.pdbx_seq_one_letter_code
_entity_poly.pdbx_strand_id
1 'polypeptide(L)'
;MKQDGQKRLLAFTKRGTHIHSDFSYKPGDWLVFGSETKGLPESALKDCSGEALGGGTIRIPMVETYVRCLNLSVSVGVALYEAARQLNYEQLQYQPDLPEEAQGLFPAEDIYG
;
A
#
# COMPACT_ATOMS: atom_id res chain seq x y z
N MET A 1 -10.08 -3.58 -19.46
CA MET A 1 -8.70 -4.12 -19.56
C MET A 1 -8.44 -5.00 -18.35
N LYS A 2 -8.13 -6.29 -18.55
CA LYS A 2 -7.81 -7.20 -17.43
C LYS A 2 -6.39 -6.87 -16.96
N GLN A 3 -6.24 -6.20 -15.82
CA GLN A 3 -4.96 -6.13 -15.11
C GLN A 3 -4.66 -7.55 -14.59
N ASP A 4 -3.98 -8.34 -15.42
CA ASP A 4 -3.45 -9.66 -15.10
C ASP A 4 -2.08 -9.53 -14.41
N GLY A 5 -1.96 -8.55 -13.51
CA GLY A 5 -0.81 -8.40 -12.63
C GLY A 5 -0.99 -9.31 -11.43
N GLN A 6 -0.01 -10.17 -11.13
CA GLN A 6 -0.01 -11.00 -9.93
C GLN A 6 -0.35 -10.14 -8.69
N LYS A 7 -1.57 -10.27 -8.17
CA LYS A 7 -2.00 -9.58 -6.96
C LYS A 7 -1.28 -10.20 -5.78
N ARG A 8 -0.36 -9.45 -5.17
CA ARG A 8 0.39 -9.90 -3.99
C ARG A 8 -0.25 -9.33 -2.74
N LEU A 9 -0.53 -10.19 -1.78
CA LEU A 9 -0.96 -9.79 -0.44
C LEU A 9 0.28 -9.53 0.42
N LEU A 10 0.40 -8.31 0.95
CA LEU A 10 1.50 -7.85 1.79
C LEU A 10 1.00 -7.64 3.22
N ALA A 11 1.33 -8.55 4.12
CA ALA A 11 0.85 -8.48 5.50
C ALA A 11 1.74 -7.57 6.35
N PHE A 12 1.17 -6.49 6.89
CA PHE A 12 1.85 -5.61 7.84
C PHE A 12 1.72 -6.14 9.26
N THR A 13 2.85 -6.46 9.88
CA THR A 13 2.91 -7.01 11.23
C THR A 13 4.23 -6.62 11.90
N LYS A 14 4.21 -6.48 13.22
CA LYS A 14 5.40 -6.16 14.03
C LYS A 14 6.54 -7.16 13.79
N ARG A 15 6.21 -8.42 13.53
CA ARG A 15 7.16 -9.53 13.33
C ARG A 15 7.50 -9.78 11.85
N GLY A 16 7.25 -8.81 10.98
CA GLY A 16 7.50 -8.95 9.54
C GLY A 16 8.98 -9.17 9.23
N THR A 17 9.26 -9.93 8.19
CA THR A 17 10.63 -10.26 7.75
C THR A 17 11.28 -9.14 6.94
N HIS A 18 10.48 -8.30 6.29
CA HIS A 18 10.96 -7.19 5.48
C HIS A 18 10.67 -5.84 6.12
N ILE A 19 11.60 -4.90 6.00
CA ILE A 19 11.37 -3.50 6.38
C ILE A 19 10.57 -2.83 5.27
N HIS A 20 9.53 -2.06 5.61
CA HIS A 20 8.65 -1.40 4.63
C HIS A 20 9.40 -0.56 3.58
N SER A 21 10.45 0.16 3.96
CA SER A 21 11.25 0.99 3.04
C SER A 21 12.15 0.20 2.09
N ASP A 22 12.52 -1.02 2.47
CA ASP A 22 13.45 -1.86 1.68
C ASP A 22 12.68 -2.83 0.76
N PHE A 23 11.35 -2.91 0.95
CA PHE A 23 10.48 -3.75 0.15
C PHE A 23 10.19 -3.10 -1.20
N SER A 24 10.22 -3.89 -2.28
CA SER A 24 9.89 -3.40 -3.64
C SER A 24 8.40 -3.54 -3.93
N TYR A 25 7.67 -2.43 -3.77
CA TYR A 25 6.24 -2.36 -4.08
C TYR A 25 5.99 -2.37 -5.59
N LYS A 26 4.85 -2.92 -6.00
CA LYS A 26 4.41 -3.00 -7.40
C LYS A 26 2.96 -2.56 -7.52
N PRO A 27 2.55 -2.02 -8.69
CA PRO A 27 1.14 -1.79 -8.97
C PRO A 27 0.34 -3.08 -8.80
N GLY A 28 -0.78 -3.00 -8.08
CA GLY A 28 -1.63 -4.17 -7.79
C GLY A 28 -1.27 -4.93 -6.52
N ASP A 29 -0.30 -4.48 -5.72
CA ASP A 29 -0.07 -4.98 -4.37
C ASP A 29 -1.20 -4.59 -3.42
N TRP A 30 -1.58 -5.51 -2.53
CA TRP A 30 -2.62 -5.30 -1.51
C TRP A 30 -1.96 -5.23 -0.15
N LEU A 31 -2.07 -4.07 0.51
CA LEU A 31 -1.54 -3.87 1.86
C LEU A 31 -2.56 -4.34 2.89
N VAL A 32 -2.25 -5.43 3.61
CA VAL A 32 -3.17 -6.08 4.55
C VAL A 32 -2.76 -5.73 5.99
N PHE A 33 -3.69 -5.15 6.74
CA PHE A 33 -3.48 -4.74 8.12
C PHE A 33 -4.44 -5.47 9.07
N GLY A 34 -3.93 -5.77 10.26
CA GLY A 34 -4.68 -6.42 11.31
C GLY A 34 -5.57 -5.43 12.06
N SER A 35 -6.57 -5.95 12.78
CA SER A 35 -7.29 -5.12 13.74
C SER A 35 -6.35 -4.61 14.84
N GLU A 36 -6.59 -3.41 15.35
CA GLU A 36 -5.75 -2.82 16.41
C GLU A 36 -5.71 -3.69 17.68
N THR A 37 -6.81 -4.37 17.99
CA THR A 37 -6.95 -5.21 19.19
C THR A 37 -6.42 -6.63 19.01
N LYS A 38 -6.67 -7.26 17.86
CA LYS A 38 -6.39 -8.70 17.66
C LYS A 38 -5.29 -8.98 16.64
N GLY A 39 -4.78 -7.96 15.95
CA GLY A 39 -3.84 -8.13 14.84
C GLY A 39 -4.48 -8.83 13.65
N LEU A 40 -3.63 -9.43 12.80
CA LEU A 40 -4.04 -10.26 11.66
C LEU A 40 -4.30 -11.70 12.16
N PRO A 41 -5.41 -12.36 11.76
CA PRO A 41 -5.60 -13.77 12.07
C PRO A 41 -4.53 -14.64 11.38
N GLU A 42 -4.16 -15.76 11.99
CA GLU A 42 -3.13 -16.65 11.46
C GLU A 42 -3.43 -17.19 10.06
N SER A 43 -4.71 -17.40 9.73
CA SER A 43 -5.13 -17.80 8.37
C SER A 43 -4.73 -16.74 7.33
N ALA A 44 -5.01 -15.47 7.59
CA ALA A 44 -4.63 -14.38 6.69
C ALA A 44 -3.10 -14.23 6.57
N LEU A 45 -2.35 -14.45 7.67
CA LEU A 45 -0.89 -14.46 7.62
C LEU A 45 -0.36 -15.60 6.74
N LYS A 46 -0.97 -16.78 6.82
CA LYS A 46 -0.63 -17.93 5.97
C LYS A 46 -0.93 -17.62 4.50
N ASP A 47 -2.08 -17.02 4.20
CA ASP A 47 -2.44 -16.64 2.83
C ASP A 47 -1.46 -15.60 2.25
N CYS A 48 -1.04 -14.63 3.06
CA CYS A 48 -0.04 -13.62 2.66
C CYS A 48 1.41 -14.15 2.59
N SER A 49 1.67 -15.30 3.21
CA SER A 49 3.00 -15.95 3.21
C SER A 49 3.08 -17.12 2.23
N GLY A 50 1.94 -17.60 1.71
CA GLY A 50 1.87 -18.72 0.79
C GLY A 50 2.17 -18.32 -0.65
N GLU A 51 2.76 -19.22 -1.44
CA GLU A 51 3.24 -18.92 -2.79
C GLU A 51 2.15 -18.51 -3.80
N ALA A 52 0.88 -18.86 -3.54
CA ALA A 52 -0.22 -18.61 -4.47
C ALA A 52 -0.70 -17.15 -4.51
N LEU A 53 -0.62 -16.43 -3.38
CA LEU A 53 -1.11 -15.05 -3.22
C LEU A 53 -0.15 -14.16 -2.41
N GLY A 54 0.89 -14.73 -1.82
CA GLY A 54 1.71 -14.08 -0.82
C GLY A 54 2.87 -13.29 -1.40
N GLY A 55 2.91 -12.00 -1.08
CA GLY A 55 4.08 -11.15 -1.34
C GLY A 55 5.01 -11.01 -0.13
N GLY A 56 4.66 -11.60 1.01
CA GLY A 56 5.48 -11.64 2.22
C GLY A 56 4.93 -10.80 3.39
N THR A 57 5.71 -10.78 4.47
CA THR A 57 5.37 -10.03 5.70
C THR A 57 6.28 -8.81 5.86
N ILE A 58 5.68 -7.66 6.12
CA ILE A 58 6.34 -6.37 6.18
C ILE A 58 6.19 -5.78 7.58
N ARG A 59 7.23 -5.12 8.09
CA ARG A 59 7.20 -4.36 9.34
C ARG A 59 7.62 -2.91 9.13
N ILE A 60 7.01 -2.03 9.92
CA ILE A 60 7.48 -0.64 10.11
C ILE A 60 8.41 -0.65 11.32
N PRO A 61 9.69 -0.23 11.18
CA PRO A 61 10.61 -0.13 12.32
C PRO A 61 10.04 0.76 13.43
N MET A 62 10.19 0.31 14.67
CA MET A 62 9.75 1.02 15.87
C MET A 62 10.75 0.79 17.00
N VAL A 63 10.93 1.81 17.85
CA VAL A 63 11.62 1.66 19.14
C VAL A 63 10.68 0.99 20.14
N GLU A 64 10.92 -0.29 20.42
CA GLU A 64 10.01 -1.12 21.23
C GLU A 64 10.07 -0.85 22.75
N THR A 65 11.02 -0.05 23.21
CA THR A 65 11.28 0.19 24.64
C THR A 65 10.13 0.93 25.33
N TYR A 66 9.41 1.80 24.61
CA TYR A 66 8.33 2.64 25.17
C TYR A 66 6.99 2.47 24.45
N VAL A 67 7.00 1.98 23.21
CA VAL A 67 5.80 1.87 22.37
C VAL A 67 5.63 0.42 21.92
N ARG A 68 4.45 -0.15 22.18
CA ARG A 68 4.15 -1.57 21.85
C ARG A 68 3.76 -1.77 20.39
N CYS A 69 3.07 -0.80 19.80
CA CYS A 69 2.63 -0.78 18.42
C CYS A 69 2.31 0.65 17.98
N LEU A 70 2.37 0.92 16.67
CA LEU A 70 1.82 2.15 16.10
C LEU A 70 0.30 2.02 16.10
N ASN A 71 -0.39 3.16 16.18
CA ASN A 71 -1.81 3.18 15.85
C ASN A 71 -2.04 2.69 14.41
N LEU A 72 -3.17 2.03 14.16
CA LEU A 72 -3.49 1.45 12.87
C LEU A 72 -3.51 2.49 11.75
N SER A 73 -4.10 3.67 11.98
CA SER A 73 -4.17 4.73 10.96
C SER A 73 -2.79 5.24 10.56
N VAL A 74 -1.89 5.42 11.54
CA VAL A 74 -0.50 5.85 11.30
C VAL A 74 0.24 4.78 10.50
N SER A 75 0.08 3.50 10.86
CA SER A 75 0.71 2.38 10.15
C SER A 75 0.27 2.31 8.69
N VAL A 76 -1.04 2.44 8.44
CA VAL A 76 -1.61 2.46 7.09
C VAL A 76 -1.07 3.65 6.30
N GLY A 77 -1.04 4.85 6.90
CA GLY A 77 -0.52 6.05 6.25
C GLY A 77 0.94 5.91 5.83
N VAL A 78 1.81 5.46 6.74
CA VAL A 78 3.24 5.22 6.47
C VAL A 78 3.43 4.23 5.32
N ALA A 79 2.76 3.08 5.39
CA ALA A 79 2.86 2.04 4.38
C ALA A 79 2.34 2.49 3.01
N LEU A 80 1.19 3.16 2.98
CA LEU A 80 0.56 3.63 1.75
C LEU A 80 1.43 4.67 1.05
N TYR A 81 1.96 5.64 1.80
CA TYR A 81 2.79 6.70 1.22
C TYR A 81 4.17 6.21 0.80
N GLU A 82 4.75 5.21 1.46
CA GLU A 82 6.00 4.60 0.99
C GLU A 82 5.78 3.81 -0.31
N ALA A 83 4.71 3.01 -0.39
CA ALA A 83 4.34 2.33 -1.62
C ALA A 83 4.08 3.35 -2.74
N ALA A 84 3.35 4.42 -2.45
CA ALA A 84 3.10 5.50 -3.40
C ALA A 84 4.37 6.18 -3.87
N ARG A 85 5.31 6.48 -2.96
CA ARG A 85 6.60 7.08 -3.30
C ARG A 85 7.39 6.20 -4.27
N GLN A 86 7.44 4.88 -4.05
CA GLN A 86 8.13 3.95 -4.97
C GLN A 86 7.43 3.83 -6.33
N LEU A 87 6.12 4.01 -6.36
CA LEU A 87 5.29 3.99 -7.57
C LEU A 87 5.08 5.39 -8.18
N ASN A 88 5.96 6.35 -7.85
CA ASN A 88 5.91 7.74 -8.36
C ASN A 88 4.57 8.46 -8.16
N TYR A 89 3.80 8.05 -7.14
CA TYR A 89 2.47 8.55 -6.81
C TYR A 89 1.45 8.43 -7.95
N GLU A 90 1.66 7.55 -8.93
CA GLU A 90 0.78 7.38 -10.10
C GLU A 90 -0.69 7.16 -9.70
N GLN A 91 -0.95 6.39 -8.63
CA GLN A 91 -2.31 6.14 -8.16
C GLN A 91 -2.99 7.32 -7.46
N LEU A 92 -2.23 8.36 -7.09
CA LEU A 92 -2.75 9.58 -6.47
C LEU A 92 -2.87 10.72 -7.50
N GLN A 93 -2.37 10.51 -8.73
CA GLN A 93 -2.59 11.44 -9.82
C GLN A 93 -4.03 11.28 -10.30
N TYR A 94 -4.82 12.34 -10.15
CA TYR A 94 -6.17 12.40 -10.70
C TYR A 94 -6.08 12.47 -12.23
N GLN A 95 -6.43 11.38 -12.91
CA GLN A 95 -6.86 11.46 -14.30
C GLN A 95 -8.40 11.49 -14.29
N PRO A 96 -9.03 12.64 -14.56
CA PRO A 96 -10.45 12.61 -14.87
C PRO A 96 -10.61 11.77 -16.13
N ASP A 97 -11.48 10.75 -16.08
CA ASP A 97 -12.08 10.19 -17.29
C ASP A 97 -12.97 11.30 -17.88
N LEU A 98 -12.35 12.27 -18.54
CA LEU A 98 -13.07 13.25 -19.34
C LEU A 98 -13.63 12.48 -20.54
N PRO A 99 -14.95 12.52 -20.78
CA PRO A 99 -15.51 12.14 -22.07
C PRO A 99 -14.69 12.80 -23.18
N GLU A 100 -14.50 12.14 -24.33
CA GLU A 100 -13.74 12.69 -25.47
C GLU A 100 -14.18 14.14 -25.80
N GLU A 101 -15.46 14.45 -25.58
CA GLU A 101 -16.09 15.76 -25.75
C GLU A 101 -15.51 16.87 -24.83
N ALA A 102 -14.99 16.52 -23.66
CA ALA A 102 -14.50 17.45 -22.65
C ALA A 102 -12.97 17.68 -22.69
N GLN A 103 -12.24 16.89 -23.51
CA GLN A 103 -10.78 16.96 -23.64
C GLN A 103 -10.27 18.23 -24.35
N GLY A 104 -11.18 19.07 -24.88
CA GLY A 104 -10.86 20.38 -25.45
C GLY A 104 -11.40 21.59 -24.65
N LEU A 105 -12.12 21.37 -23.55
CA LEU A 105 -12.84 22.45 -22.87
C LEU A 105 -12.06 23.12 -21.72
N PHE A 106 -11.01 22.47 -21.23
CA PHE A 106 -10.18 22.98 -20.13
C PHE A 106 -8.74 23.10 -20.61
N PRO A 107 -8.28 24.27 -21.07
CA PRO A 107 -6.85 24.50 -21.26
C PRO A 107 -6.15 24.35 -19.91
N ALA A 108 -5.15 23.47 -19.86
CA ALA A 108 -4.43 23.06 -18.65
C ALA A 108 -3.49 24.14 -18.06
N GLU A 109 -3.71 25.43 -18.37
CA GLU A 109 -2.75 26.49 -18.02
C GLU A 109 -3.07 27.28 -16.74
N ASP A 110 -4.26 27.17 -16.13
CA ASP A 110 -4.67 28.14 -15.09
C ASP A 110 -4.80 27.62 -13.65
N ILE A 111 -4.21 26.47 -13.26
CA ILE A 111 -4.35 25.95 -11.88
C ILE A 111 -3.03 25.93 -11.07
N TYR A 112 -1.89 26.28 -11.67
CA TYR A 112 -0.62 26.47 -10.95
C TYR A 112 0.05 27.80 -11.31
N GLY A 113 -0.61 28.90 -10.93
CA GLY A 113 -0.02 30.25 -10.84
C GLY A 113 0.10 30.69 -9.40
#